data_AF-A0A1J3FRT0-F1
#
_entry.id   AF-A0A1J3FRT0-F1
#
_cell.length_a   1.000
_cell.length_b   1.000
_cell.length_c   1.000
_cell.angle_alpha   90.00
_cell.angle_beta   90.00
_cell.angle_gamma   90.00
#
_symmetry.space_group_name_H-M   'P 1'
#
loop_
_entity.id
_entity.type
_entity.pdbx_description
1 polymer ?
#
loop_
_entity_poly.entity_id
_entity_poly.type
_entity_poly.pdbx_seq_one_letter_code
_entity_poly.pdbx_strand_id
1 'polypeptide(L)'
;QTLFAYLPLTQIFFLQLSNSHGSIAEGTQQPRLVLANKISLLTHPDVQAMEKVARKSDILNSIKAHNMAPLYETLAASSVLHLDQNLLDSMRACNNEELTKLDEKIRDAEENLVESEVREAHLAKALYFIKIGDKVKALDQLKLTESKTVALGQKMDLVFYTLQLGFFYMDFDLISKSIDKANKLFEEGGDWERKSRLKVYEGLFCLSTRDFKKAASLFLDSISTFTTYELFPYETFIFYTALTSIITLDRVSFKKKVVDAPEILTVIDKMPFLSEFLNSLYTRISSLHLVDSRNR
;
A
#
# COMPACT_ATOMS: atom_id res chain seq x y z
N GLN A 1 22.85 -0.48 -13.17
CA GLN A 1 22.98 -1.22 -11.91
C GLN A 1 23.41 -0.33 -10.73
N THR A 2 24.28 0.67 -10.94
CA THR A 2 24.80 1.55 -9.87
C THR A 2 23.86 2.68 -9.42
N LEU A 3 22.88 3.09 -10.24
CA LEU A 3 21.89 4.12 -9.86
C LEU A 3 20.85 3.64 -8.83
N PHE A 4 20.61 2.32 -8.73
CA PHE A 4 19.63 1.71 -7.81
C PHE A 4 20.24 1.27 -6.46
N ALA A 5 21.57 1.33 -6.33
CA ALA A 5 22.26 0.86 -5.13
C ALA A 5 22.11 1.82 -3.93
N TYR A 6 21.80 3.09 -4.19
CA TYR A 6 21.73 4.15 -3.18
C TYR A 6 20.30 4.58 -2.81
N LEU A 7 19.27 3.98 -3.41
CA LEU A 7 17.90 4.27 -3.00
C LEU A 7 17.52 3.41 -1.78
N PRO A 8 17.20 4.00 -0.62
CA PRO A 8 16.65 3.24 0.50
C PRO A 8 15.37 2.53 0.02
N LEU A 9 15.04 1.38 0.59
CA LEU A 9 13.91 0.54 0.17
C LEU A 9 12.55 1.29 0.19
N THR A 10 12.47 2.39 0.93
CA THR A 10 11.36 3.36 0.93
C THR A 10 11.23 4.15 -0.39
N GLN A 11 12.31 4.41 -1.10
CA GLN A 11 12.31 5.24 -2.30
C GLN A 11 11.65 4.55 -3.50
N ILE A 12 11.82 3.24 -3.71
CA ILE A 12 11.16 2.52 -4.83
C ILE A 12 9.64 2.45 -4.62
N PHE A 13 9.20 2.35 -3.37
CA PHE A 13 7.78 2.29 -3.01
C PHE A 13 7.06 3.64 -3.18
N PHE A 14 7.79 4.75 -3.09
CA PHE A 14 7.22 6.10 -2.96
C PHE A 14 7.60 7.10 -4.07
N LEU A 15 8.55 6.77 -4.95
CA LEU A 15 9.13 7.72 -5.92
C LEU A 15 8.19 8.23 -7.03
N GLN A 16 6.97 7.73 -7.16
CA GLN A 16 6.06 8.24 -8.21
C GLN A 16 4.62 8.54 -7.78
N LEU A 17 4.30 8.47 -6.49
CA LEU A 17 2.98 8.89 -6.00
C LEU A 17 2.84 10.43 -5.88
N SER A 18 3.81 11.22 -6.36
CA SER A 18 3.82 12.69 -6.28
C SER A 18 3.26 13.43 -7.50
N ASN A 19 2.95 12.75 -8.61
CA ASN A 19 2.46 13.41 -9.82
C ASN A 19 1.09 12.87 -10.27
N SER A 20 0.04 13.24 -9.55
CA SER A 20 -1.32 13.28 -10.12
C SER A 20 -2.08 14.50 -9.57
N HIS A 21 -1.77 15.67 -10.13
CA HIS A 21 -2.74 16.76 -10.18
C HIS A 21 -3.72 16.45 -11.32
N GLY A 22 -4.86 15.84 -11.02
CA GLY A 22 -5.93 15.72 -12.01
C GLY A 22 -6.91 14.57 -11.80
N SER A 23 -8.18 14.96 -11.61
CA SER A 23 -9.42 14.21 -11.78
C SER A 23 -9.73 13.04 -10.84
N ILE A 24 -10.84 13.21 -10.13
CA ILE A 24 -11.58 12.23 -9.36
C ILE A 24 -12.24 11.22 -10.34
N ALA A 25 -11.92 9.92 -10.23
CA ALA A 25 -12.83 8.81 -10.57
C ALA A 25 -12.25 7.42 -10.19
N GLU A 26 -13.12 6.60 -9.61
CA GLU A 26 -13.10 5.13 -9.37
C GLU A 26 -11.86 4.50 -8.69
N GLY A 27 -12.08 4.06 -7.43
CA GLY A 27 -11.11 3.31 -6.63
C GLY A 27 -10.17 4.20 -5.82
N THR A 28 -10.68 4.85 -4.78
CA THR A 28 -9.87 5.74 -3.94
C THR A 28 -8.86 4.94 -3.12
N GLN A 29 -7.56 5.19 -3.34
CA GLN A 29 -6.47 4.68 -2.51
C GLN A 29 -6.75 4.97 -1.04
N GLN A 30 -6.43 4.02 -0.15
CA GLN A 30 -6.65 4.25 1.27
C GLN A 30 -5.91 5.52 1.73
N PRO A 31 -6.62 6.52 2.29
CA PRO A 31 -6.03 7.80 2.68
C PRO A 31 -4.83 7.66 3.62
N ARG A 32 -4.76 6.55 4.37
CA ARG A 32 -3.67 6.23 5.31
C ARG A 32 -2.38 5.83 4.60
N LEU A 33 -2.45 5.11 3.48
CA LEU A 33 -1.26 4.76 2.68
C LEU A 33 -0.71 6.00 1.97
N VAL A 34 -1.61 6.89 1.53
CA VAL A 34 -1.24 8.23 1.04
C VAL A 34 -0.57 9.06 2.14
N LEU A 35 -1.09 8.99 3.37
CA LEU A 35 -0.51 9.69 4.52
C LEU A 35 0.88 9.14 4.88
N ALA A 36 1.05 7.81 4.92
CA ALA A 36 2.34 7.16 5.15
C ALA A 36 3.38 7.58 4.11
N ASN A 37 2.97 7.64 2.84
CA ASN A 37 3.81 8.16 1.77
C ASN A 37 4.23 9.62 2.02
N LYS A 38 3.27 10.50 2.30
CA LYS A 38 3.55 11.91 2.60
C LYS A 38 4.52 12.07 3.77
N ILE A 39 4.38 11.24 4.82
CA ILE A 39 5.29 11.21 5.96
C ILE A 39 6.70 10.74 5.54
N SER A 40 6.79 9.63 4.81
CA SER A 40 8.07 9.09 4.32
C SER A 40 8.84 10.11 3.48
N LEU A 41 8.14 10.83 2.59
CA LEU A 41 8.72 11.87 1.75
C LEU A 41 9.19 13.09 2.56
N LEU A 42 8.57 13.41 3.70
CA LEU A 42 9.02 14.51 4.56
C LEU A 42 10.34 14.22 5.28
N THR A 43 10.55 12.97 5.66
CA THR A 43 11.79 12.50 6.32
C THR A 43 12.97 12.46 5.35
N HIS A 44 12.72 12.62 4.03
CA HIS A 44 13.76 12.54 3.02
C HIS A 44 14.61 13.84 2.94
N PRO A 45 15.96 13.71 2.83
CA PRO A 45 16.86 14.86 2.73
C PRO A 45 16.62 15.70 1.46
N ASP A 46 16.34 15.08 0.32
CA ASP A 46 16.28 15.75 -1.00
C ASP A 46 15.00 16.57 -1.30
N VAL A 47 14.00 16.60 -0.40
CA VAL A 47 12.78 17.38 -0.64
C VAL A 47 13.00 18.85 -0.29
N GLN A 48 12.64 19.74 -1.23
CA GLN A 48 12.78 21.20 -1.08
C GLN A 48 12.01 21.71 0.14
N ALA A 49 12.58 22.71 0.84
CA ALA A 49 12.02 23.21 2.10
C ALA A 49 10.58 23.75 1.96
N MET A 50 10.20 24.31 0.81
CA MET A 50 8.83 24.81 0.57
C MET A 50 7.79 23.69 0.46
N GLU A 51 8.13 22.57 -0.20
CA GLU A 51 7.26 21.40 -0.29
C GLU A 51 7.10 20.72 1.07
N LYS A 52 8.13 20.80 1.92
CA LYS A 52 8.06 20.29 3.30
C LYS A 52 7.01 21.03 4.14
N VAL A 53 6.85 22.35 3.98
CA VAL A 53 5.88 23.14 4.75
C VAL A 53 4.44 22.82 4.33
N ALA A 54 4.15 22.82 3.02
CA ALA A 54 2.80 22.49 2.51
C ALA A 54 2.39 21.04 2.85
N ARG A 55 3.33 20.09 2.77
CA ARG A 55 3.05 18.69 3.16
C ARG A 55 2.87 18.53 4.67
N LYS A 56 3.56 19.32 5.50
CA LYS A 56 3.32 19.33 6.96
C LYS A 56 1.92 19.83 7.31
N SER A 57 1.40 20.86 6.64
CA SER A 57 0.03 21.33 6.87
C SER A 57 -1.01 20.31 6.43
N ASP A 58 -0.81 19.65 5.28
CA ASP A 58 -1.69 18.58 4.81
C ASP A 58 -1.75 17.40 5.80
N ILE A 59 -0.60 16.97 6.29
CA ILE A 59 -0.49 15.88 7.26
C ILE A 59 -1.17 16.27 8.57
N LEU A 60 -0.96 17.50 9.05
CA LEU A 60 -1.63 18.00 10.25
C LEU A 60 -3.16 18.02 10.07
N ASN A 61 -3.65 18.43 8.90
CA ASN A 61 -5.07 18.40 8.58
C ASN A 61 -5.63 16.96 8.54
N SER A 62 -4.90 16.02 7.94
CA SER A 62 -5.29 14.59 7.94
C SER A 62 -5.25 13.97 9.34
N ILE A 63 -4.27 14.33 10.17
CA ILE A 63 -4.17 13.89 11.56
C ILE A 63 -5.36 14.40 12.37
N LYS A 64 -5.71 15.69 12.22
CA LYS A 64 -6.88 16.31 12.85
C LYS A 64 -8.19 15.69 12.38
N ALA A 65 -8.35 15.47 11.08
CA ALA A 65 -9.57 14.89 10.50
C ALA A 65 -9.84 13.45 10.96
N HIS A 66 -8.80 12.71 11.35
CA HIS A 66 -8.89 11.30 11.72
C HIS A 66 -8.51 11.00 13.16
N ASN A 67 -8.26 12.03 13.98
CA ASN A 67 -7.85 11.92 15.38
C ASN A 67 -6.69 10.94 15.61
N MET A 68 -5.67 10.96 14.73
CA MET A 68 -4.52 10.04 14.78
C MET A 68 -3.49 10.44 15.86
N ALA A 69 -3.89 10.39 17.14
CA ALA A 69 -3.04 10.79 18.27
C ALA A 69 -1.72 9.97 18.39
N PRO A 70 -1.72 8.62 18.30
CA PRO A 70 -0.48 7.83 18.34
C PRO A 70 0.52 8.19 17.22
N LEU A 71 0.00 8.50 16.03
CA LEU A 71 0.83 8.93 14.90
C LEU A 71 1.43 10.31 15.15
N TYR A 72 0.64 11.24 15.73
CA TYR A 72 1.11 12.58 16.06
C TYR A 72 2.23 12.55 17.11
N GLU A 73 2.12 11.69 18.13
CA GLU A 73 3.19 11.46 19.11
C GLU A 73 4.47 10.91 18.47
N THR A 74 4.33 9.93 17.57
CA THR A 74 5.47 9.35 16.84
C THR A 74 6.15 10.38 15.93
N LEU A 75 5.37 11.25 15.29
CA LEU A 75 5.85 12.32 14.41
C LEU A 75 6.46 13.51 15.17
N ALA A 76 5.99 13.76 16.40
CA ALA A 76 6.60 14.71 17.31
C ALA A 76 7.94 14.18 17.85
N ALA A 77 8.00 12.89 18.19
CA ALA A 77 9.23 12.23 18.63
C ALA A 77 10.32 12.23 17.53
N SER A 78 9.93 12.08 16.26
CA SER A 78 10.85 12.19 15.11
C SER A 78 11.21 13.63 14.73
N SER A 79 10.82 14.64 15.51
CA SER A 79 11.06 16.07 15.28
C SER A 79 10.50 16.61 13.95
N VAL A 80 9.55 15.89 13.33
CA VAL A 80 8.93 16.30 12.06
C VAL A 80 7.84 17.34 12.30
N LEU A 81 7.11 17.24 13.43
CA LEU A 81 6.02 18.13 13.81
C LEU A 81 6.23 18.72 15.21
N HIS A 82 5.74 19.95 15.42
CA HIS A 82 5.64 20.54 16.75
C HIS A 82 4.46 19.90 17.49
N LEU A 83 4.66 19.52 18.75
CA LEU A 83 3.65 18.95 19.61
C LEU A 83 2.79 20.07 20.22
N ASP A 84 1.51 20.09 19.88
CA ASP A 84 0.49 20.88 20.56
C ASP A 84 -0.25 19.97 21.55
N GLN A 85 0.00 20.20 22.84
CA GLN A 85 -0.55 19.40 23.92
C GLN A 85 -2.09 19.51 23.99
N ASN A 86 -2.65 20.69 23.71
CA ASN A 86 -4.10 20.91 23.76
C ASN A 86 -4.79 20.13 22.63
N LEU A 87 -4.17 20.10 21.45
CA LEU A 87 -4.68 19.33 20.32
C LEU A 87 -4.60 17.83 20.61
N LEU A 88 -3.48 17.36 21.18
CA LEU A 88 -3.30 15.95 21.53
C LEU A 88 -4.33 15.49 22.57
N ASP A 89 -4.57 16.28 23.61
CA ASP A 89 -5.53 15.95 24.66
C ASP A 89 -6.97 15.97 24.13
N SER A 90 -7.32 16.91 23.24
CA SER A 90 -8.60 16.92 22.54
C SER A 90 -8.80 15.67 21.68
N MET A 91 -7.77 15.25 20.93
CA MET A 91 -7.82 14.03 20.11
C MET A 91 -7.93 12.76 20.96
N ARG A 92 -7.20 12.68 22.07
CA ARG A 92 -7.29 11.55 23.03
C ARG A 92 -8.67 11.48 23.68
N ALA A 93 -9.26 12.61 24.05
CA ALA A 93 -10.61 12.66 24.61
C ALA A 93 -11.65 12.15 23.60
N CYS A 94 -11.61 12.64 22.36
CA CYS A 94 -12.50 12.18 21.29
C CYS A 94 -12.33 10.69 21.00
N ASN A 95 -11.08 10.20 20.98
CA ASN A 95 -10.80 8.78 20.79
C ASN A 95 -11.33 7.92 21.93
N ASN A 96 -11.19 8.35 23.18
CA ASN A 96 -11.71 7.63 24.33
C ASN A 96 -13.24 7.56 24.30
N GLU A 97 -13.92 8.65 23.97
CA GLU A 97 -15.40 8.67 23.88
C GLU A 97 -15.92 7.66 22.84
N GLU A 98 -15.33 7.66 21.64
CA GLU A 98 -15.71 6.72 20.59
C GLU A 98 -15.34 5.27 20.94
N LEU A 99 -14.20 5.04 21.60
CA LEU A 99 -13.84 3.71 22.11
C LEU A 99 -14.83 3.21 23.17
N THR A 100 -15.28 4.08 24.08
CA THR A 100 -16.31 3.71 25.07
C THR A 100 -17.62 3.33 24.38
N LYS A 101 -18.06 4.09 23.36
CA LYS A 101 -19.27 3.73 22.58
C LYS A 101 -19.11 2.38 21.87
N LEU A 102 -17.93 2.08 21.33
CA LEU A 102 -17.64 0.81 20.69
C LEU A 102 -17.60 -0.34 21.70
N ASP A 103 -17.06 -0.11 22.90
CA ASP A 103 -17.03 -1.09 23.99
C ASP A 103 -18.43 -1.41 24.52
N GLU A 104 -19.28 -0.39 24.66
CA GLU A 104 -20.69 -0.58 25.01
C GLU A 104 -21.44 -1.38 23.95
N LYS A 105 -21.20 -1.12 22.66
CA LYS A 105 -21.77 -1.91 21.56
C LYS A 105 -21.28 -3.35 21.55
N ILE A 106 -20.01 -3.60 21.88
CA ILE A 106 -19.49 -4.96 22.00
C ILE A 106 -20.20 -5.69 23.14
N ARG A 107 -20.33 -5.05 24.31
CA ARG A 107 -21.01 -5.65 25.47
C ARG A 107 -22.48 -5.95 25.15
N ASP A 108 -23.18 -5.00 24.54
CA ASP A 108 -24.57 -5.19 24.12
C ASP A 108 -24.71 -6.34 23.11
N ALA A 109 -23.79 -6.42 22.15
CA ALA A 109 -23.76 -7.52 21.19
C ALA A 109 -23.47 -8.88 21.85
N GLU A 110 -22.56 -8.93 22.82
CA GLU A 110 -22.21 -10.16 23.55
C GLU A 110 -23.34 -10.65 24.47
N GLU A 111 -24.14 -9.74 25.03
CA GLU A 111 -25.25 -10.08 25.93
C GLU A 111 -26.55 -10.39 25.17
N ASN A 112 -26.83 -9.68 24.08
CA ASN A 112 -28.16 -9.66 23.45
C ASN A 112 -28.22 -10.19 22.01
N LEU A 113 -27.09 -10.29 21.31
CA LEU A 113 -27.05 -10.52 19.86
C LEU A 113 -26.37 -11.83 19.47
N VAL A 114 -26.43 -12.16 18.18
CA VAL A 114 -25.87 -13.40 17.60
C VAL A 114 -24.36 -13.24 17.38
N GLU A 115 -23.61 -14.35 17.37
CA GLU A 115 -22.15 -14.37 17.18
C GLU A 115 -21.64 -13.56 15.96
N SER A 116 -22.44 -13.46 14.88
CA SER A 116 -22.08 -12.64 13.71
C SER A 116 -22.04 -11.15 14.02
N GLU A 117 -22.95 -10.65 14.86
CA GLU A 117 -23.01 -9.23 15.23
C GLU A 117 -21.93 -8.89 16.26
N VAL A 118 -21.63 -9.82 17.17
CA VAL A 118 -20.47 -9.73 18.08
C VAL A 118 -19.19 -9.55 17.28
N ARG A 119 -18.97 -10.36 16.23
CA ARG A 119 -17.81 -10.24 15.34
C ARG A 119 -17.76 -8.85 14.68
N GLU A 120 -18.86 -8.35 14.17
CA GLU A 120 -18.91 -7.03 13.51
C GLU A 120 -18.60 -5.89 14.47
N ALA A 121 -19.06 -5.96 15.72
CA ALA A 121 -18.68 -5.01 16.75
C ALA A 121 -17.17 -5.05 17.05
N HIS A 122 -16.58 -6.24 17.14
CA HIS A 122 -15.12 -6.40 17.29
C HIS A 122 -14.34 -5.88 16.09
N LEU A 123 -14.82 -6.12 14.86
CA LEU A 123 -14.22 -5.62 13.62
C LEU A 123 -14.28 -4.10 13.56
N ALA A 124 -15.41 -3.48 13.92
CA ALA A 124 -15.56 -2.03 13.97
C ALA A 124 -14.54 -1.39 14.92
N LYS A 125 -14.31 -2.00 16.09
CA LYS A 125 -13.27 -1.58 17.04
C LYS A 125 -11.86 -1.75 16.46
N ALA A 126 -11.58 -2.86 15.76
CA ALA A 126 -10.29 -3.06 15.09
C ALA A 126 -10.03 -2.00 14.01
N LEU A 127 -11.03 -1.72 13.16
CA LEU A 127 -10.96 -0.68 12.14
C LEU A 127 -10.79 0.72 12.75
N TYR A 128 -11.37 0.97 13.92
CA TYR A 128 -11.15 2.21 14.65
C TYR A 128 -9.72 2.32 15.19
N PHE A 129 -9.15 1.26 15.76
CA PHE A 129 -7.74 1.25 16.17
C PHE A 129 -6.79 1.45 14.98
N ILE A 130 -7.13 0.86 13.83
CA ILE A 130 -6.45 1.11 12.57
C ILE A 130 -6.58 2.60 12.21
N LYS A 131 -7.76 3.19 12.26
CA LYS A 131 -8.00 4.61 11.93
C LYS A 131 -7.15 5.56 12.79
N ILE A 132 -7.11 5.36 14.10
CA ILE A 132 -6.31 6.21 15.01
C ILE A 132 -4.80 5.94 14.87
N GLY A 133 -4.40 4.80 14.32
CA GLY A 133 -3.00 4.42 14.15
C GLY A 133 -2.37 3.80 15.41
N ASP A 134 -3.12 3.08 16.23
CA ASP A 134 -2.55 2.31 17.34
C ASP A 134 -2.18 0.91 16.85
N LYS A 135 -0.89 0.67 16.57
CA LYS A 135 -0.41 -0.62 16.01
C LYS A 135 -0.71 -1.80 16.93
N VAL A 136 -0.37 -1.68 18.21
CA VAL A 136 -0.39 -2.81 19.15
C VAL A 136 -1.82 -3.23 19.42
N LYS A 137 -2.68 -2.26 19.76
CA LYS A 137 -4.10 -2.54 20.05
C LYS A 137 -4.85 -3.01 18.81
N ALA A 138 -4.54 -2.48 17.63
CA ALA A 138 -5.14 -2.95 16.38
C ALA A 138 -4.82 -4.44 16.13
N LEU A 139 -3.56 -4.85 16.30
CA LEU A 139 -3.17 -6.24 16.08
C LEU A 139 -3.81 -7.20 17.09
N ASP A 140 -3.91 -6.81 18.35
CA ASP A 140 -4.55 -7.64 19.37
C ASP A 140 -6.06 -7.78 19.14
N GLN A 141 -6.73 -6.67 18.77
CA GLN A 141 -8.16 -6.70 18.45
C GLN A 141 -8.45 -7.49 17.16
N LEU A 142 -7.58 -7.42 16.14
CA LEU A 142 -7.71 -8.22 14.92
C LEU A 142 -7.60 -9.72 15.22
N LYS A 143 -6.65 -10.14 16.06
CA LYS A 143 -6.53 -11.54 16.50
C LYS A 143 -7.77 -12.03 17.25
N LEU A 144 -8.34 -11.19 18.12
CA LEU A 144 -9.57 -11.50 18.84
C LEU A 144 -10.76 -11.65 17.89
N THR A 145 -10.85 -10.77 16.89
CA THR A 145 -11.90 -10.84 15.86
C THR A 145 -11.75 -12.10 15.01
N GLU A 146 -10.51 -12.50 14.71
CA GLU A 146 -10.21 -13.71 13.96
C GLU A 146 -10.63 -15.00 14.68
N SER A 147 -10.39 -15.09 16.00
CA SER A 147 -10.80 -16.26 16.79
C SER A 147 -12.33 -16.42 16.85
N LYS A 148 -13.07 -15.31 16.75
CA LYS A 148 -14.54 -15.30 16.69
C LYS A 148 -15.09 -15.47 15.26
N THR A 149 -14.23 -15.48 14.24
CA THR A 149 -14.65 -15.58 12.84
C THR A 149 -14.59 -17.03 12.38
N VAL A 150 -15.71 -17.56 11.88
CA VAL A 150 -15.78 -18.93 11.35
C VAL A 150 -15.53 -18.96 9.84
N ALA A 151 -16.06 -18.00 9.09
CA ALA A 151 -15.99 -17.98 7.62
C ALA A 151 -14.57 -17.66 7.10
N LEU A 152 -14.05 -18.50 6.20
CA LEU A 152 -12.71 -18.33 5.61
C LEU A 152 -12.55 -16.99 4.87
N GLY A 153 -13.57 -16.57 4.11
CA GLY A 153 -13.53 -15.29 3.39
C GLY A 153 -13.33 -14.10 4.32
N GLN A 154 -14.01 -14.10 5.47
CA GLN A 154 -13.88 -13.05 6.48
C GLN A 154 -12.53 -13.11 7.21
N LYS A 155 -12.01 -14.32 7.49
CA LYS A 155 -10.64 -14.47 8.02
C LYS A 155 -9.61 -13.90 7.06
N MET A 156 -9.79 -14.11 5.75
CA MET A 156 -8.90 -13.56 4.73
C MET A 156 -8.93 -12.02 4.75
N ASP A 157 -10.11 -11.42 4.86
CA ASP A 157 -10.25 -9.95 4.93
C ASP A 157 -9.53 -9.37 6.18
N LEU A 158 -9.54 -10.08 7.32
CA LEU A 158 -8.74 -9.71 8.51
C LEU A 158 -7.22 -9.77 8.28
N VAL A 159 -6.76 -10.76 7.52
CA VAL A 159 -5.33 -10.86 7.14
C VAL A 159 -4.93 -9.70 6.23
N PHE A 160 -5.80 -9.27 5.31
CA PHE A 160 -5.54 -8.09 4.48
C PHE A 160 -5.42 -6.80 5.30
N TYR A 161 -6.24 -6.59 6.33
CA TYR A 161 -6.05 -5.45 7.25
C TYR A 161 -4.72 -5.51 8.00
N THR A 162 -4.28 -6.72 8.38
CA THR A 162 -2.96 -6.93 9.01
C THR A 162 -1.82 -6.61 8.05
N LEU A 163 -1.94 -7.02 6.78
CA LEU A 163 -0.99 -6.67 5.72
C LEU A 163 -0.90 -5.16 5.52
N GLN A 164 -2.04 -4.47 5.42
CA GLN A 164 -2.09 -3.01 5.27
C GLN A 164 -1.40 -2.30 6.44
N LEU A 165 -1.61 -2.76 7.68
CA LEU A 165 -0.87 -2.26 8.84
C LEU A 165 0.63 -2.55 8.73
N GLY A 166 1.02 -3.74 8.27
CA GLY A 166 2.41 -4.09 8.02
C GLY A 166 3.09 -3.13 7.03
N PHE A 167 2.43 -2.84 5.89
CA PHE A 167 2.93 -1.87 4.91
C PHE A 167 2.98 -0.44 5.47
N PHE A 168 1.99 -0.02 6.25
CA PHE A 168 1.99 1.31 6.87
C PHE A 168 3.18 1.52 7.81
N TYR A 169 3.53 0.50 8.61
CA TYR A 169 4.65 0.55 9.55
C TYR A 169 5.98 0.02 8.98
N MET A 170 6.00 -0.39 7.70
CA MET A 170 7.16 -1.01 7.05
C MET A 170 7.74 -2.21 7.83
N ASP A 171 6.87 -3.02 8.44
CA ASP A 171 7.26 -4.19 9.24
C ASP A 171 7.30 -5.43 8.34
N PHE A 172 8.48 -5.70 7.76
CA PHE A 172 8.67 -6.81 6.80
C PHE A 172 8.42 -8.19 7.42
N ASP A 173 8.73 -8.39 8.71
CA ASP A 173 8.48 -9.64 9.41
C ASP A 173 6.98 -9.90 9.56
N LEU A 174 6.22 -8.86 9.90
CA LEU A 174 4.76 -8.94 9.99
C LEU A 174 4.13 -9.21 8.61
N ILE A 175 4.62 -8.55 7.56
CA ILE A 175 4.12 -8.75 6.19
C ILE A 175 4.38 -10.20 5.75
N SER A 176 5.61 -10.72 5.90
CA SER A 176 5.95 -12.09 5.50
C SER A 176 5.06 -13.11 6.21
N LYS A 177 4.91 -13.00 7.54
CA LYS A 177 4.05 -13.91 8.31
C LYS A 177 2.59 -13.83 7.88
N SER A 178 2.11 -12.65 7.51
CA SER A 178 0.74 -12.44 7.05
C SER A 178 0.51 -12.99 5.64
N ILE A 179 1.50 -12.90 4.75
CA ILE A 179 1.46 -13.54 3.41
C ILE A 179 1.44 -15.06 3.56
N ASP A 180 2.29 -15.64 4.40
CA ASP A 180 2.32 -17.09 4.64
C ASP A 180 0.98 -17.59 5.19
N LYS A 181 0.38 -16.82 6.10
CA LYS A 181 -0.94 -17.10 6.65
C LYS A 181 -2.03 -17.01 5.58
N ALA A 182 -2.01 -15.99 4.74
CA ALA A 182 -2.94 -15.84 3.63
C ALA A 182 -2.83 -17.02 2.65
N ASN A 183 -1.61 -17.44 2.30
CA ASN A 183 -1.36 -18.58 1.43
C ASN A 183 -1.95 -19.89 1.99
N LYS A 184 -1.77 -20.16 3.29
CA LYS A 184 -2.40 -21.32 3.95
C LYS A 184 -3.92 -21.27 3.88
N LEU A 185 -4.53 -20.11 4.13
CA LEU A 185 -5.98 -19.94 4.01
C LEU A 185 -6.48 -20.11 2.56
N PHE A 186 -5.65 -19.84 1.56
CA PHE A 186 -5.98 -20.10 0.15
C PHE A 186 -5.95 -21.59 -0.22
N GLU A 187 -5.10 -22.39 0.43
CA GLU A 187 -5.08 -23.85 0.24
C GLU A 187 -6.36 -24.51 0.79
N GLU A 188 -6.91 -23.96 1.87
CA GLU A 188 -8.14 -24.45 2.51
C GLU A 188 -9.42 -24.08 1.75
N GLY A 189 -9.34 -23.07 0.88
CA GLY A 189 -10.46 -22.60 0.05
C GLY A 189 -10.57 -21.09 0.07
N GLY A 190 -10.24 -20.46 -1.06
CA GLY A 190 -10.30 -19.02 -1.20
C GLY A 190 -10.89 -18.59 -2.54
N ASP A 191 -11.57 -17.45 -2.49
CA ASP A 191 -12.13 -16.77 -3.64
C ASP A 191 -11.01 -16.35 -4.63
N TRP A 192 -11.26 -16.54 -5.92
CA TRP A 192 -10.31 -16.22 -6.98
C TRP A 192 -9.97 -14.73 -6.99
N GLU A 193 -10.93 -13.85 -6.69
CA GLU A 193 -10.70 -12.41 -6.62
C GLU A 193 -9.71 -12.05 -5.49
N ARG A 194 -9.88 -12.66 -4.31
CA ARG A 194 -8.98 -12.46 -3.17
C ARG A 194 -7.57 -12.98 -3.46
N LYS A 195 -7.45 -14.05 -4.27
CA LYS A 195 -6.15 -14.57 -4.71
C LYS A 195 -5.44 -13.59 -5.65
N SER A 196 -6.18 -12.95 -6.57
CA SER A 196 -5.64 -11.87 -7.41
C SER A 196 -5.12 -10.72 -6.55
N ARG A 197 -5.91 -10.30 -5.56
CA ARG A 197 -5.49 -9.27 -4.59
C ARG A 197 -4.21 -9.65 -3.85
N LEU A 198 -4.12 -10.88 -3.30
CA LEU A 198 -2.91 -11.33 -2.60
C LEU A 198 -1.67 -11.29 -3.49
N LYS A 199 -1.75 -11.67 -4.77
CA LYS A 199 -0.61 -11.60 -5.69
C LYS A 199 -0.04 -10.18 -5.82
N VAL A 200 -0.91 -9.16 -5.83
CA VAL A 200 -0.48 -7.75 -5.87
C VAL A 200 0.24 -7.39 -4.56
N TYR A 201 -0.29 -7.78 -3.40
CA TYR A 201 0.38 -7.57 -2.11
C TYR A 201 1.73 -8.31 -2.02
N GLU A 202 1.80 -9.55 -2.48
CA GLU A 202 3.04 -10.33 -2.52
C GLU A 202 4.05 -9.73 -3.50
N GLY A 203 3.63 -9.33 -4.70
CA GLY A 203 4.47 -8.66 -5.69
C GLY A 203 5.05 -7.36 -5.15
N LEU A 204 4.26 -6.60 -4.37
CA LEU A 204 4.69 -5.38 -3.69
C LEU A 204 5.70 -5.66 -2.57
N PHE A 205 5.50 -6.73 -1.80
CA PHE A 205 6.48 -7.19 -0.82
C PHE A 205 7.79 -7.64 -1.49
N CYS A 206 7.73 -8.41 -2.57
CA CYS A 206 8.89 -8.84 -3.35
C CYS A 206 9.66 -7.64 -3.95
N LEU A 207 8.93 -6.62 -4.44
CA LEU A 207 9.53 -5.37 -4.88
C LEU A 207 10.29 -4.70 -3.72
N SER A 208 9.71 -4.73 -2.53
CA SER A 208 10.31 -4.17 -1.31
C SER A 208 11.51 -4.98 -0.81
N THR A 209 11.58 -6.30 -1.06
CA THR A 209 12.75 -7.13 -0.72
C THR A 209 13.78 -7.24 -1.84
N ARG A 210 13.60 -6.47 -2.93
CA ARG A 210 14.46 -6.43 -4.14
C ARG A 210 14.45 -7.71 -4.98
N ASP A 211 13.45 -8.59 -4.82
CA ASP A 211 13.22 -9.71 -5.73
C ASP A 211 12.37 -9.27 -6.92
N PHE A 212 13.03 -8.62 -7.89
CA PHE A 212 12.37 -8.10 -9.07
C PHE A 212 11.79 -9.21 -9.95
N LYS A 213 12.44 -10.38 -10.01
CA LYS A 213 12.01 -11.48 -10.90
C LYS A 213 10.65 -12.02 -10.48
N LYS A 214 10.49 -12.29 -9.18
CA LYS A 214 9.22 -12.77 -8.64
C LYS A 214 8.16 -11.68 -8.71
N ALA A 215 8.51 -10.44 -8.37
CA ALA A 215 7.60 -9.30 -8.46
C ALA A 215 7.06 -9.08 -9.89
N ALA A 216 7.93 -9.10 -10.90
CA ALA A 216 7.52 -8.92 -12.30
C ALA A 216 6.54 -10.01 -12.76
N SER A 217 6.81 -11.28 -12.43
CA SER A 217 5.90 -12.37 -12.79
C SER A 217 4.54 -12.21 -12.12
N LEU A 218 4.50 -11.89 -10.83
CA LEU A 218 3.25 -11.71 -10.08
C LEU A 218 2.44 -10.51 -10.58
N PHE A 219 3.10 -9.40 -10.91
CA PHE A 219 2.44 -8.21 -11.45
C PHE A 219 1.89 -8.44 -12.85
N LEU A 220 2.67 -9.04 -13.77
CA LEU A 220 2.20 -9.36 -15.12
C LEU A 220 0.96 -10.26 -15.12
N ASP A 221 0.95 -11.25 -14.23
CA ASP A 221 -0.20 -12.16 -14.06
C ASP A 221 -1.45 -11.47 -13.49
N SER A 222 -1.28 -10.31 -12.85
CA SER A 222 -2.35 -9.59 -12.15
C SER A 222 -2.83 -8.33 -12.91
N ILE A 223 -2.31 -8.06 -14.12
CA ILE A 223 -2.71 -6.91 -14.96
C ILE A 223 -4.20 -6.96 -15.33
N SER A 224 -4.65 -8.11 -15.84
CA SER A 224 -6.00 -8.28 -16.36
C SER A 224 -7.05 -8.46 -15.26
N THR A 225 -6.62 -8.70 -14.02
CA THR A 225 -7.46 -9.06 -12.87
C THR A 225 -7.29 -8.09 -11.71
N PHE A 226 -6.78 -6.89 -11.98
CA PHE A 226 -6.48 -5.91 -10.96
C PHE A 226 -7.74 -5.34 -10.33
N THR A 227 -7.91 -5.59 -9.04
CA THR A 227 -9.02 -5.05 -8.22
C THR A 227 -8.51 -4.32 -6.97
N THR A 228 -7.19 -4.16 -6.81
CA THR A 228 -6.56 -3.69 -5.56
C THR A 228 -6.37 -2.17 -5.53
N TYR A 229 -7.45 -1.43 -5.76
CA TYR A 229 -7.46 0.04 -5.70
C TYR A 229 -7.16 0.60 -4.31
N GLU A 230 -7.27 -0.23 -3.28
CA GLU A 230 -6.94 0.10 -1.89
C GLU A 230 -5.45 0.50 -1.72
N LEU A 231 -4.55 -0.14 -2.46
CA LEU A 231 -3.10 0.06 -2.35
C LEU A 231 -2.59 1.25 -3.16
N PHE A 232 -2.93 1.29 -4.44
CA PHE A 232 -2.58 2.36 -5.37
C PHE A 232 -3.52 2.38 -6.58
N PRO A 233 -3.63 3.52 -7.28
CA PRO A 233 -4.36 3.61 -8.55
C PRO A 233 -3.80 2.67 -9.61
N TYR A 234 -4.65 2.25 -10.56
CA TYR A 234 -4.24 1.37 -11.65
C TYR A 234 -3.07 1.93 -12.48
N GLU A 235 -3.00 3.24 -12.67
CA GLU A 235 -1.90 3.90 -13.39
C GLU A 235 -0.54 3.64 -12.72
N THR A 236 -0.49 3.75 -11.39
CA THR A 236 0.72 3.46 -10.60
C THR A 236 1.06 1.97 -10.63
N PHE A 237 0.06 1.10 -10.64
CA PHE A 237 0.27 -0.34 -10.79
C PHE A 237 0.98 -0.67 -12.10
N ILE A 238 0.50 -0.10 -13.21
CA ILE A 238 1.06 -0.31 -14.54
C ILE A 238 2.47 0.25 -14.61
N PHE A 239 2.74 1.40 -13.98
CA PHE A 239 4.10 1.93 -13.86
C PHE A 239 5.06 0.95 -13.17
N TYR A 240 4.70 0.41 -12.00
CA TYR A 240 5.56 -0.55 -11.29
C TYR A 240 5.72 -1.86 -12.05
N THR A 241 4.67 -2.31 -12.73
CA THR A 241 4.72 -3.51 -13.57
C THR A 241 5.65 -3.31 -14.76
N ALA A 242 5.59 -2.16 -15.43
CA ALA A 242 6.51 -1.80 -16.50
C ALA A 242 7.95 -1.73 -15.99
N LEU A 243 8.20 -1.05 -14.87
CA LEU A 243 9.54 -0.89 -14.30
C LEU A 243 10.18 -2.23 -13.93
N THR A 244 9.45 -3.08 -13.22
CA THR A 244 9.92 -4.42 -12.83
C THR A 244 10.15 -5.33 -14.04
N SER A 245 9.30 -5.20 -15.07
CA SER A 245 9.45 -5.94 -16.32
C SER A 245 10.68 -5.51 -17.12
N ILE A 246 11.02 -4.21 -17.15
CA ILE A 246 12.23 -3.71 -17.81
C ILE A 246 13.50 -4.33 -17.20
N ILE A 247 13.50 -4.52 -15.88
CA ILE A 247 14.67 -5.03 -15.15
C ILE A 247 14.86 -6.54 -15.36
N THR A 248 13.76 -7.28 -15.61
CA THR A 248 13.74 -8.74 -15.49
C THR A 248 13.54 -9.47 -16.81
N LEU A 249 12.77 -8.93 -17.73
CA LEU A 249 12.44 -9.60 -18.99
C LEU A 249 13.48 -9.33 -20.06
N ASP A 250 13.68 -10.32 -20.93
CA ASP A 250 14.40 -10.15 -22.18
C ASP A 250 13.57 -9.31 -23.17
N ARG A 251 14.24 -8.71 -24.17
CA ARG A 251 13.60 -7.78 -25.14
C ARG A 251 12.37 -8.37 -25.83
N VAL A 252 12.38 -9.66 -26.17
CA VAL A 252 11.30 -10.30 -26.92
C VAL A 252 10.08 -10.50 -26.01
N SER A 253 10.32 -11.02 -24.81
CA SER A 253 9.28 -11.17 -23.78
C SER A 253 8.71 -9.82 -23.33
N PHE A 254 9.56 -8.80 -23.19
CA PHE A 254 9.16 -7.45 -22.81
C PHE A 254 8.23 -6.84 -23.86
N LYS A 255 8.57 -6.94 -25.15
CA LYS A 255 7.71 -6.43 -26.22
C LYS A 255 6.34 -7.11 -26.18
N LYS A 256 6.33 -8.45 -26.16
CA LYS A 256 5.08 -9.23 -26.22
C LYS A 256 4.18 -9.03 -25.00
N LYS A 257 4.77 -8.94 -23.80
CA LYS A 257 4.01 -8.90 -22.53
C LYS A 257 3.73 -7.49 -22.01
N VAL A 258 4.49 -6.48 -22.46
CA VAL A 258 4.38 -5.11 -21.92
C VAL A 258 4.06 -4.09 -23.00
N VAL A 259 4.81 -4.09 -24.11
CA VAL A 259 4.65 -3.07 -25.17
C VAL A 259 3.39 -3.34 -26.00
N ASP A 260 3.15 -4.60 -26.35
CA ASP A 260 2.00 -5.01 -27.18
C ASP A 260 0.77 -5.37 -26.33
N ALA A 261 0.83 -5.20 -25.00
CA ALA A 261 -0.26 -5.51 -24.09
C ALA A 261 -1.35 -4.43 -24.16
N PRO A 262 -2.59 -4.76 -24.54
CA PRO A 262 -3.66 -3.78 -24.72
C PRO A 262 -4.02 -3.06 -23.42
N GLU A 263 -3.95 -3.74 -22.28
CA GLU A 263 -4.21 -3.17 -20.95
C GLU A 263 -3.22 -2.06 -20.61
N ILE A 264 -1.97 -2.21 -21.03
CA ILE A 264 -0.93 -1.22 -20.77
C ILE A 264 -1.04 -0.05 -21.76
N LEU A 265 -1.29 -0.32 -23.04
CA LEU A 265 -1.44 0.71 -24.07
C LEU A 265 -2.57 1.71 -23.76
N THR A 266 -3.70 1.22 -23.23
CA THR A 266 -4.82 2.09 -22.83
C THR A 266 -4.50 3.06 -21.70
N VAL A 267 -3.55 2.71 -20.83
CA VAL A 267 -3.12 3.53 -19.68
C VAL A 267 -1.93 4.41 -20.03
N ILE A 268 -1.05 3.94 -20.94
CA ILE A 268 0.12 4.69 -21.41
C ILE A 268 -0.28 6.04 -22.02
N ASP A 269 -1.42 6.11 -22.72
CA ASP A 269 -1.92 7.36 -23.31
C ASP A 269 -2.24 8.43 -22.26
N LYS A 270 -2.55 8.03 -21.02
CA LYS A 270 -2.76 8.95 -19.89
C LYS A 270 -1.45 9.42 -19.25
N MET A 271 -0.34 8.70 -19.48
CA MET A 271 0.98 8.99 -18.90
C MET A 271 2.05 9.14 -20.00
N PRO A 272 2.15 10.32 -20.65
CA PRO A 272 3.06 10.52 -21.79
C PRO A 272 4.53 10.25 -21.44
N PHE A 273 4.96 10.53 -20.21
CA PHE A 273 6.31 10.24 -19.73
C PHE A 273 6.66 8.75 -19.72
N LEU A 274 5.70 7.89 -19.40
CA LEU A 274 5.91 6.44 -19.41
C LEU A 274 5.98 5.93 -20.85
N SER A 275 5.14 6.43 -21.74
CA SER A 275 5.17 6.11 -23.18
C SER A 275 6.53 6.42 -23.79
N GLU A 276 7.02 7.65 -23.58
CA GLU A 276 8.30 8.09 -24.12
C GLU A 276 9.47 7.32 -23.50
N PHE A 277 9.42 7.02 -22.20
CA PHE A 277 10.44 6.22 -21.53
C PHE A 277 10.50 4.78 -22.07
N LEU A 278 9.34 4.13 -22.25
CA LEU A 278 9.26 2.77 -22.79
C LEU A 278 9.72 2.69 -24.25
N ASN A 279 9.24 3.62 -25.08
CA ASN A 279 9.57 3.67 -26.50
C ASN A 279 11.03 4.07 -26.72
N SER A 280 11.56 5.02 -25.95
CA SER A 280 12.97 5.42 -26.03
C SER A 280 13.91 4.31 -25.59
N LEU A 281 13.59 3.55 -24.53
CA LEU A 281 14.38 2.39 -24.12
C LEU A 281 14.37 1.30 -25.20
N TYR A 282 13.21 0.96 -25.76
CA TYR A 282 13.13 -0.02 -26.84
C TYR A 282 13.93 0.42 -28.08
N THR A 283 13.83 1.71 -28.44
CA THR A 283 14.51 2.29 -29.61
C THR A 283 16.02 2.40 -29.41
N ARG A 284 16.49 2.80 -28.22
CA ARG A 284 17.93 2.90 -27.91
C ARG A 284 18.58 1.53 -27.77
N ILE A 285 17.91 0.55 -27.16
CA ILE A 285 18.40 -0.83 -27.09
C ILE A 285 18.53 -1.42 -28.50
N SER A 286 17.61 -1.08 -29.42
CA SER A 286 17.73 -1.40 -30.85
C SER A 286 18.97 -0.77 -31.51
N SER A 287 19.30 0.48 -31.17
CA SER A 287 20.47 1.19 -31.73
C SER A 287 21.82 0.69 -31.20
N LEU A 288 21.91 0.23 -29.95
CA LEU A 288 23.17 -0.28 -29.37
C LEU A 288 23.64 -1.57 -30.05
N HIS A 289 22.71 -2.47 -30.40
CA HIS A 289 23.04 -3.72 -31.09
C HIS A 289 23.37 -3.53 -32.58
N LEU A 290 22.92 -2.44 -33.21
CA LEU A 290 23.34 -2.09 -34.58
C LEU A 290 24.80 -1.58 -34.63
N VAL A 291 25.32 -1.07 -33.51
CA VAL A 291 26.76 -0.74 -33.40
C VAL A 291 27.58 -1.99 -33.14
N ASP A 292 27.07 -2.92 -32.33
CA ASP A 292 27.78 -4.17 -32.00
C ASP A 292 27.76 -5.21 -33.14
N SER A 293 26.73 -5.18 -34.00
CA SER A 293 26.66 -6.01 -35.22
C SER A 293 27.31 -5.37 -36.45
N ARG A 294 27.74 -4.09 -36.37
CA ARG A 294 28.62 -3.46 -37.38
C ARG A 294 30.11 -3.56 -37.04
N ASN A 295 30.46 -3.97 -35.83
CA ASN A 295 31.83 -4.17 -35.36
C ASN A 295 32.22 -5.66 -35.21
N ARG A 296 31.47 -6.58 -35.83
CA ARG A 296 31.89 -7.97 -36.05
C ARG A 296 31.95 -8.29 -37.53
#